data_AF-A0A931YKM3-F1
#
_entry.id   AF-A0A931YKM3-F1
#
_cell.length_a   1.000
_cell.length_b   1.000
_cell.length_c   1.000
_cell.angle_alpha   90.00
_cell.angle_beta   90.00
_cell.angle_gamma   90.00
#
_symmetry.space_group_name_H-M   'P 1'
#
loop_
_entity.id
_entity.type
_entity.pdbx_description
1 polymer ?
#
loop_
_entity_poly.entity_id
_entity_poly.type
_entity_poly.pdbx_seq_one_letter_code
_entity_poly.pdbx_strand_id
1 'polypeptide(L)'
;MSDAAAKIAIVERDYRGGLLAEEEKRRMAIEIWQGAKQAVEEQVARELDPMGSVADMVRSGARGTLGNLTQMAGMKGLIQDTSGVTIEVPIISSMIEGLNPIEYFMSTHGARKGLTDTALGTAKAGYLTRRLFDVAQDSIVTEKDCGGKRGVHINRVSASGIQVNYAEALRGRVLA
;
A
#
# COMPACT_ATOMS: atom_id res chain seq x y z
N MET A 1 -12.17 17.31 -10.07
CA MET A 1 -10.91 18.04 -9.78
C MET A 1 -11.12 19.50 -9.36
N SER A 2 -12.02 20.25 -10.01
CA SER A 2 -12.33 21.66 -9.65
C SER A 2 -12.80 21.84 -8.20
N ASP A 3 -13.60 20.92 -7.67
CA ASP A 3 -14.08 20.95 -6.28
C ASP A 3 -12.93 20.81 -5.25
N ALA A 4 -11.99 19.89 -5.50
CA ALA A 4 -10.83 19.71 -4.62
C ALA A 4 -9.92 20.96 -4.64
N ALA A 5 -9.70 21.55 -5.81
CA ALA A 5 -8.93 22.79 -5.93
C ALA A 5 -9.61 23.97 -5.19
N ALA A 6 -10.94 24.06 -5.23
CA ALA A 6 -11.69 25.06 -4.48
C ALA A 6 -11.56 24.88 -2.96
N LYS A 7 -11.62 23.63 -2.46
CA LYS A 7 -11.40 23.30 -1.05
C LYS A 7 -9.99 23.67 -0.59
N ILE A 8 -8.97 23.37 -1.39
CA ILE A 8 -7.58 23.77 -1.10
C ILE A 8 -7.44 25.30 -1.06
N ALA A 9 -8.11 26.03 -1.96
CA ALA A 9 -8.07 27.49 -1.94
C ALA A 9 -8.67 28.08 -0.66
N ILE A 10 -9.70 27.45 -0.09
CA ILE A 10 -10.27 27.84 1.21
C ILE A 10 -9.26 27.58 2.33
N VAL A 11 -8.65 26.39 2.37
CA VAL A 11 -7.62 26.05 3.36
C VAL A 11 -6.43 27.01 3.29
N GLU A 12 -5.99 27.37 2.08
CA GLU A 12 -4.91 28.33 1.86
C GLU A 12 -5.28 29.75 2.32
N ARG A 13 -6.53 30.18 2.09
CA ARG A 13 -7.04 31.45 2.60
C ARG A 13 -7.05 31.48 4.12
N ASP A 14 -7.55 30.41 4.75
CA ASP A 14 -7.68 30.34 6.21
C ASP A 14 -6.30 30.28 6.88
N TYR A 15 -5.32 29.60 6.26
CA TYR A 15 -3.92 29.67 6.66
C TYR A 15 -3.33 31.08 6.56
N ARG A 16 -3.54 31.79 5.45
CA ARG A 16 -3.09 33.19 5.29
C ARG A 16 -3.77 34.16 6.26
N GLY A 17 -5.00 33.83 6.66
CA GLY A 17 -5.75 34.56 7.69
C GLY A 17 -5.31 34.26 9.13
N GLY A 18 -4.34 33.36 9.34
CA GLY A 18 -3.86 32.97 10.66
C GLY A 18 -4.81 32.04 11.44
N LEU A 19 -5.79 31.44 10.77
CA LEU A 19 -6.78 30.54 11.39
C LEU A 19 -6.30 29.09 11.50
N LEU A 20 -5.24 28.72 10.78
CA LEU A 20 -4.69 27.37 10.73
C LEU A 20 -3.18 27.38 10.98
N ALA A 21 -2.69 26.39 11.72
CA ALA A 21 -1.26 26.10 11.79
C ALA A 21 -0.76 25.42 10.50
N GLU A 22 0.56 25.47 10.23
CA GLU A 22 1.15 24.84 9.03
C GLU A 22 0.91 23.32 8.98
N GLU A 23 1.02 22.64 10.12
CA GLU A 23 0.76 21.19 10.21
C GLU A 23 -0.71 20.85 9.93
N GLU A 24 -1.64 21.68 10.40
CA GLU A 24 -3.07 21.50 10.16
C GLU A 24 -3.43 21.72 8.70
N LYS A 25 -2.89 22.79 8.10
CA LYS A 25 -2.98 23.03 6.66
C LYS A 25 -2.50 21.82 5.87
N ARG A 26 -1.31 21.30 6.19
CA ARG A 26 -0.72 20.13 5.50
C ARG A 26 -1.61 18.91 5.61
N ARG A 27 -2.08 18.58 6.82
CA ARG A 27 -2.97 17.44 7.06
C ARG A 27 -4.26 17.57 6.24
N MET A 28 -4.91 18.73 6.30
CA MET A 28 -6.16 18.98 5.56
C MET A 28 -5.95 18.90 4.05
N ALA A 29 -4.85 19.45 3.54
CA ALA A 29 -4.53 19.37 2.12
C ALA A 29 -4.35 17.92 1.65
N ILE A 30 -3.64 17.10 2.43
CA ILE A 30 -3.45 15.68 2.16
C ILE A 30 -4.80 14.95 2.13
N GLU A 31 -5.66 15.17 3.13
CA GLU A 31 -6.99 14.53 3.20
C GLU A 31 -7.87 14.90 1.99
N ILE A 32 -7.90 16.18 1.60
CA ILE A 32 -8.67 16.64 0.44
C ILE A 32 -8.19 15.95 -0.84
N TRP A 33 -6.88 15.86 -1.05
CA TRP A 33 -6.30 15.22 -2.24
C TRP A 33 -6.45 13.70 -2.24
N GLN A 34 -6.39 13.06 -1.08
CA GLN A 34 -6.70 11.63 -0.96
C GLN A 34 -8.15 11.34 -1.32
N GLY A 35 -9.09 12.14 -0.81
CA GLY A 35 -10.50 12.03 -1.17
C GLY A 35 -10.75 12.26 -2.66
N ALA A 36 -10.07 13.24 -3.25
CA ALA A 36 -10.15 13.50 -4.69
C ALA A 36 -9.63 12.31 -5.52
N LYS A 37 -8.50 11.70 -5.12
CA LYS A 37 -7.96 10.51 -5.79
C LYS A 37 -8.92 9.34 -5.71
N GLN A 38 -9.53 9.10 -4.55
CA GLN A 38 -10.50 8.02 -4.39
C GLN A 38 -11.73 8.23 -5.28
N ALA A 39 -12.24 9.46 -5.38
CA ALA A 39 -13.35 9.77 -6.28
C ALA A 39 -12.98 9.51 -7.76
N VAL A 40 -11.74 9.83 -8.16
CA VAL A 40 -11.23 9.52 -9.52
C VAL A 40 -11.10 8.01 -9.72
N GLU A 41 -10.60 7.26 -8.74
CA GLU A 41 -10.50 5.80 -8.80
C GLU A 41 -11.87 5.13 -8.96
N GLU A 42 -12.87 5.59 -8.23
CA GLU A 42 -14.26 5.12 -8.39
C GLU A 42 -14.83 5.46 -9.76
N GLN A 43 -14.54 6.66 -10.30
CA GLN A 43 -14.99 7.04 -11.62
C GLN A 43 -14.34 6.19 -12.72
N VAL A 44 -13.02 5.97 -12.63
CA VAL A 44 -12.27 5.08 -13.53
C VAL A 44 -12.85 3.66 -13.50
N ALA A 45 -13.20 3.14 -12.33
CA ALA A 45 -13.83 1.82 -12.20
C ALA A 45 -15.21 1.74 -12.87
N ARG A 46 -16.01 2.82 -12.80
CA ARG A 46 -17.36 2.87 -13.38
C ARG A 46 -17.35 3.04 -14.90
N GLU A 47 -16.42 3.83 -15.41
CA GLU A 47 -16.29 4.12 -16.85
C GLU A 47 -15.51 3.04 -17.61
N LEU A 48 -14.84 2.13 -16.90
CA LEU A 48 -14.13 1.01 -17.51
C LEU A 48 -15.10 0.07 -18.25
N ASP A 49 -14.89 -0.07 -19.57
CA ASP A 49 -15.67 -0.99 -20.41
C ASP A 49 -15.60 -2.42 -19.88
N PRO A 50 -16.73 -3.01 -19.43
CA PRO A 50 -16.77 -4.37 -18.90
C PRO A 50 -16.30 -5.45 -19.87
N MET A 51 -16.37 -5.22 -21.18
CA MET A 51 -15.98 -6.16 -22.23
C MET A 51 -14.58 -5.86 -22.81
N GLY A 52 -13.90 -4.84 -22.27
CA GLY A 52 -12.57 -4.46 -22.70
C GLY A 52 -11.49 -5.38 -22.14
N SER A 53 -10.41 -5.57 -22.90
CA SER A 53 -9.27 -6.42 -22.50
C SER A 53 -8.60 -5.96 -21.20
N VAL A 54 -8.62 -4.66 -20.89
CA VAL A 54 -8.11 -4.10 -19.63
C VAL A 54 -8.99 -4.50 -18.45
N ALA A 55 -10.31 -4.52 -18.63
CA ALA A 55 -11.23 -4.97 -17.59
C ALA A 55 -11.05 -6.45 -17.30
N ASP A 56 -10.85 -7.28 -18.33
CA ASP A 56 -10.57 -8.70 -18.16
C ASP A 56 -9.29 -8.94 -17.36
N MET A 57 -8.19 -8.22 -17.68
CA MET A 57 -6.92 -8.37 -16.95
C MET A 57 -7.04 -8.03 -15.45
N VAL A 58 -7.75 -6.96 -15.12
CA VAL A 58 -7.90 -6.50 -13.73
C VAL A 58 -8.93 -7.36 -12.97
N ARG A 59 -10.08 -7.68 -13.58
CA ARG A 59 -11.15 -8.46 -12.93
C ARG A 59 -10.77 -9.93 -12.73
N SER A 60 -10.05 -10.52 -13.68
CA SER A 60 -9.53 -11.88 -13.54
C SER A 60 -8.40 -11.99 -12.52
N GLY A 61 -7.82 -10.86 -12.09
CA GLY A 61 -6.63 -10.85 -11.24
C GLY A 61 -5.36 -11.31 -11.95
N ALA A 62 -5.37 -11.46 -13.28
CA ALA A 62 -4.22 -11.91 -14.04
C ALA A 62 -3.06 -10.89 -14.00
N ARG A 63 -3.37 -9.60 -14.13
CA ARG A 63 -2.35 -8.53 -14.07
C ARG A 63 -2.96 -7.16 -13.80
N GLY A 64 -2.32 -6.42 -12.91
CA GLY A 64 -2.68 -5.03 -12.60
C GLY A 64 -3.82 -4.91 -11.61
N THR A 65 -3.86 -3.77 -10.93
CA THR A 65 -4.91 -3.42 -9.97
C THR A 65 -5.65 -2.17 -10.44
N LEU A 66 -6.83 -1.91 -9.87
CA LEU A 66 -7.55 -0.66 -10.12
C LEU A 66 -6.70 0.59 -9.80
N GLY A 67 -5.85 0.51 -8.77
CA GLY A 67 -4.89 1.57 -8.45
C GLY A 67 -3.83 1.79 -9.54
N ASN A 68 -3.41 0.73 -10.26
CA ASN A 68 -2.52 0.89 -11.42
C ASN A 68 -3.25 1.55 -12.59
N LEU A 69 -4.51 1.16 -12.84
CA LEU A 69 -5.34 1.76 -13.88
C LEU A 69 -5.62 3.25 -13.60
N THR A 70 -5.90 3.59 -12.35
CA THR A 70 -6.12 4.98 -11.91
C THR A 70 -4.91 5.86 -12.18
N GLN A 71 -3.69 5.35 -11.99
CA GLN A 71 -2.47 6.11 -12.34
C GLN A 71 -2.29 6.28 -13.85
N MET A 72 -2.77 5.33 -14.65
CA MET A 72 -2.65 5.39 -16.11
C MET A 72 -3.63 6.39 -16.73
N ALA A 73 -4.90 6.36 -16.31
CA ALA A 73 -6.01 7.06 -16.97
C ALA A 73 -6.70 8.14 -16.11
N GLY A 74 -6.45 8.17 -14.81
CA GLY A 74 -7.10 9.10 -13.89
C GLY A 74 -6.13 10.17 -13.38
N MET A 75 -5.52 9.92 -12.22
CA MET A 75 -4.50 10.78 -11.65
C MET A 75 -3.47 9.96 -10.88
N LYS A 76 -2.23 10.43 -10.81
CA LYS A 76 -1.19 9.75 -10.02
C LYS A 76 -1.36 9.98 -8.51
N GLY A 77 -1.71 11.21 -8.12
CA GLY A 77 -1.98 11.60 -6.73
C GLY A 77 -0.74 12.09 -5.98
N LEU A 78 -0.81 11.99 -4.65
CA LEU A 78 0.25 12.48 -3.75
C LEU A 78 1.49 11.57 -3.78
N ILE A 79 2.66 12.19 -3.63
CA ILE A 79 3.95 11.51 -3.58
C ILE A 79 4.65 11.84 -2.28
N GLN A 80 5.38 10.86 -1.75
CA GLN A 80 6.28 11.07 -0.63
C GLN A 80 7.68 11.43 -1.11
N ASP A 81 8.27 12.42 -0.45
CA ASP A 81 9.69 12.73 -0.60
C ASP A 81 10.56 11.59 -0.03
N THR A 82 11.85 11.62 -0.34
CA THR A 82 12.90 10.74 0.18
C THR A 82 12.92 10.66 1.70
N SER A 83 12.54 11.75 2.39
CA SER A 83 12.41 11.81 3.85
C SER A 83 11.17 11.09 4.40
N GLY A 84 10.25 10.63 3.54
CA GLY A 84 8.98 9.99 3.94
C GLY A 84 7.83 10.97 4.19
N VAL A 85 8.07 12.27 4.03
CA VAL A 85 7.04 13.30 4.16
C VAL A 85 6.22 13.37 2.86
N THR A 86 4.90 13.41 2.98
CA THR A 86 4.00 13.54 1.82
C THR A 86 4.01 14.99 1.33
N ILE A 87 4.25 15.18 0.04
CA ILE A 87 4.23 16.50 -0.61
C ILE A 87 2.78 16.93 -0.76
N GLU A 88 2.44 18.15 -0.32
CA GLU A 88 1.07 18.70 -0.32
C GLU A 88 0.49 18.91 -1.73
N VAL A 89 1.37 19.02 -2.73
CA VAL A 89 1.01 19.20 -4.14
C VAL A 89 0.94 17.83 -4.81
N PRO A 90 -0.23 17.41 -5.33
CA PRO A 90 -0.37 16.14 -6.03
C PRO A 90 0.13 16.24 -7.47
N ILE A 91 0.37 15.08 -8.07
CA ILE A 91 0.45 14.95 -9.53
C ILE A 91 -0.96 14.71 -10.06
N ILE A 92 -1.44 15.66 -10.84
CA ILE A 92 -2.81 15.65 -11.37
C ILE A 92 -2.85 14.86 -12.68
N SER A 93 -1.84 15.06 -13.53
CA SER A 93 -1.80 14.43 -14.85
C SER A 93 -1.72 12.91 -14.77
N SER A 94 -2.36 12.25 -15.73
CA SER A 94 -2.29 10.81 -15.93
C SER A 94 -1.12 10.39 -16.82
N MET A 95 -0.79 9.09 -16.87
CA MET A 95 0.26 8.62 -17.80
C MET A 95 -0.16 8.72 -19.26
N ILE A 96 -1.46 8.65 -19.55
CA ILE A 96 -1.99 8.81 -20.92
C ILE A 96 -1.86 10.27 -21.38
N GLU A 97 -2.17 11.23 -20.51
CA GLU A 97 -2.04 12.66 -20.81
C GLU A 97 -0.57 13.12 -20.84
N GLY A 98 0.29 12.43 -20.10
CA GLY A 98 1.69 12.76 -19.94
C GLY A 98 1.95 13.68 -18.75
N LEU A 99 3.13 13.56 -18.17
CA LEU A 99 3.55 14.33 -16.99
C LEU A 99 4.27 15.60 -17.41
N ASN A 100 3.98 16.71 -16.76
CA ASN A 100 4.79 17.92 -16.93
C ASN A 100 6.20 17.73 -16.32
N PRO A 101 7.21 18.54 -16.68
CA PRO A 101 8.58 18.35 -16.19
C PRO A 101 8.71 18.34 -14.66
N ILE A 102 7.90 19.14 -13.96
CA ILE A 102 7.92 19.23 -12.49
C ILE A 102 7.28 17.99 -11.86
N GLU A 103 6.13 17.55 -12.36
CA GLU A 103 5.45 16.31 -11.96
C GLU A 103 6.34 15.10 -12.21
N TYR A 104 7.00 15.05 -13.36
CA TYR A 104 7.96 14.00 -13.66
C TYR A 104 9.13 14.02 -12.66
N PHE A 105 9.71 15.18 -12.40
CA PHE A 105 10.80 15.34 -11.41
C PHE A 105 10.38 14.89 -10.00
N MET A 106 9.20 15.30 -9.52
CA MET A 106 8.65 14.85 -8.24
C MET A 106 8.48 13.32 -8.21
N SER A 107 8.01 12.72 -9.32
CA SER A 107 7.85 11.28 -9.45
C SER A 107 9.16 10.49 -9.33
N THR A 108 10.30 11.06 -9.73
CA THR A 108 11.58 10.33 -9.70
C THR A 108 12.06 9.98 -8.30
N HIS A 109 11.77 10.84 -7.31
CA HIS A 109 12.23 10.66 -5.93
C HIS A 109 11.61 9.39 -5.31
N GLY A 110 10.28 9.27 -5.43
CA GLY A 110 9.55 8.09 -4.97
C GLY A 110 9.96 6.81 -5.70
N ALA A 111 10.14 6.87 -7.03
CA ALA A 111 10.55 5.72 -7.82
C ALA A 111 11.96 5.22 -7.43
N ARG A 112 12.92 6.13 -7.29
CA ARG A 112 14.30 5.78 -6.91
C ARG A 112 14.36 5.19 -5.51
N LYS A 113 13.67 5.80 -4.54
CA LYS A 113 13.59 5.27 -3.17
C LYS A 113 12.98 3.87 -3.16
N GLY A 114 11.87 3.65 -3.88
CA GLY A 114 11.24 2.33 -3.96
C GLY A 114 12.18 1.24 -4.51
N LEU A 115 12.98 1.56 -5.54
CA LEU A 115 13.98 0.64 -6.08
C LEU A 115 15.10 0.34 -5.08
N THR A 116 15.62 1.37 -4.41
CA THR A 116 16.66 1.21 -3.38
C THR A 116 16.15 0.42 -2.17
N ASP A 117 14.94 0.71 -1.70
CA ASP A 117 14.32 0.00 -0.57
C ASP A 117 14.05 -1.47 -0.91
N THR A 118 13.62 -1.75 -2.14
CA THR A 118 13.47 -3.13 -2.64
C THR A 118 14.83 -3.85 -2.66
N ALA A 119 15.87 -3.21 -3.20
CA ALA A 119 17.21 -3.79 -3.23
C ALA A 119 17.75 -4.08 -1.81
N LEU A 120 17.55 -3.16 -0.87
CA LEU A 120 17.91 -3.37 0.54
C LEU A 120 17.06 -4.47 1.19
N GLY A 121 15.77 -4.54 0.84
CA GLY A 121 14.84 -5.58 1.29
C GLY A 121 15.31 -6.97 0.86
N THR A 122 15.80 -7.12 -0.37
CA THR A 122 16.39 -8.38 -0.88
C THR A 122 17.55 -8.85 -0.02
N ALA A 123 18.47 -7.94 0.34
CA ALA A 123 19.61 -8.29 1.19
C ALA A 123 19.18 -8.70 2.61
N LYS A 124 18.23 -7.96 3.21
CA LYS A 124 17.69 -8.28 4.54
C LYS A 124 16.95 -9.62 4.57
N ALA A 125 16.16 -9.92 3.53
CA ALA A 125 15.45 -11.18 3.43
C ALA A 125 16.41 -12.37 3.35
N GLY A 126 17.45 -12.30 2.51
CA GLY A 126 18.48 -13.33 2.42
C GLY A 126 19.28 -13.51 3.72
N TYR A 127 19.54 -12.41 4.44
CA TYR A 127 20.18 -12.49 5.75
C TYR A 127 19.30 -13.16 6.81
N LEU A 128 18.01 -12.83 6.82
CA LEU A 128 17.04 -13.43 7.75
C LEU A 128 16.90 -14.94 7.50
N THR A 129 16.77 -15.37 6.24
CA THR A 129 16.68 -16.80 5.92
C THR A 129 17.93 -17.56 6.29
N ARG A 130 19.12 -16.98 6.10
CA ARG A 130 20.38 -17.57 6.58
C ARG A 130 20.38 -17.76 8.09
N ARG A 131 20.02 -16.73 8.87
CA ARG A 131 19.96 -16.83 10.33
C ARG A 131 18.96 -17.87 10.81
N LEU A 132 17.79 -17.94 10.17
CA LEU A 132 16.77 -18.94 10.49
C LEU A 132 17.29 -20.36 10.18
N PHE A 133 18.00 -20.54 9.07
CA PHE A 133 18.63 -21.80 8.72
C PHE A 133 19.70 -22.19 9.74
N ASP A 134 20.63 -21.29 10.08
CA ASP A 134 21.72 -21.57 11.02
C ASP A 134 21.21 -22.04 12.40
N VAL A 135 20.04 -21.55 12.85
CA VAL A 135 19.42 -21.95 14.13
C VAL A 135 18.64 -23.27 14.01
N ALA A 136 17.97 -23.50 12.88
CA ALA A 136 17.06 -24.64 12.71
C ALA A 136 17.68 -25.84 11.96
N GLN A 137 18.92 -25.75 11.48
CA GLN A 137 19.55 -26.77 10.62
C GLN A 137 19.59 -28.17 11.25
N ASP A 138 19.74 -28.25 12.57
CA ASP A 138 19.84 -29.53 13.30
C ASP A 138 18.47 -30.04 13.80
N SER A 139 17.37 -29.37 13.45
CA SER A 139 16.01 -29.76 13.84
C SER A 139 15.43 -30.78 12.85
N ILE A 140 15.67 -32.07 13.11
CA ILE A 140 15.17 -33.19 12.29
C ILE A 140 14.11 -34.02 13.02
N VAL A 141 13.16 -34.58 12.26
CA VAL A 141 12.16 -35.53 12.80
C VAL A 141 12.79 -36.92 12.92
N THR A 142 13.07 -37.36 14.14
CA THR A 142 13.77 -38.63 14.43
C THR A 142 12.83 -39.77 14.83
N GLU A 143 11.66 -39.46 15.37
CA GLU A 143 10.69 -40.44 15.87
C GLU A 143 9.26 -40.12 15.40
N LYS A 144 8.39 -41.14 15.42
CA LYS A 144 6.99 -40.99 14.97
C LYS A 144 6.06 -40.42 16.05
N ASP A 145 6.31 -40.77 17.31
CA ASP A 145 5.53 -40.31 18.46
C ASP A 145 6.46 -40.24 19.69
N CYS A 146 6.53 -39.06 20.30
CA CYS A 146 7.32 -38.79 21.50
C CYS A 146 6.56 -39.13 22.80
N GLY A 147 5.27 -39.47 22.71
CA GLY A 147 4.39 -39.79 23.84
C GLY A 147 4.03 -38.60 24.74
N GLY A 148 4.36 -37.37 24.33
CA GLY A 148 4.15 -36.16 25.11
C GLY A 148 2.69 -35.72 25.15
N LYS A 149 2.14 -35.51 26.36
CA LYS A 149 0.77 -34.98 26.58
C LYS A 149 0.69 -33.44 26.67
N ARG A 150 1.81 -32.75 26.44
CA ARG A 150 1.88 -31.28 26.53
C ARG A 150 1.57 -30.70 25.15
N GLY A 151 0.59 -29.80 25.09
CA GLY A 151 0.19 -29.10 23.88
C GLY A 151 0.13 -27.58 24.08
N VAL A 152 -0.27 -26.88 23.02
CA VAL A 152 -0.54 -25.43 23.05
C VAL A 152 -2.03 -25.20 22.77
N HIS A 153 -2.67 -24.36 23.58
CA HIS A 153 -4.05 -23.96 23.35
C HIS A 153 -4.14 -23.04 22.13
N ILE A 154 -4.96 -23.42 21.15
CA ILE A 154 -5.21 -22.62 19.94
C ILE A 154 -6.54 -21.90 20.13
N ASN A 155 -6.51 -20.58 20.00
CA ASN A 155 -7.67 -19.71 20.06
C ASN A 155 -7.97 -19.11 18.68
N ARG A 156 -9.14 -18.46 18.52
CA ARG A 156 -9.53 -17.73 17.31
C ARG A 156 -8.75 -16.44 17.09
N VAL A 157 -7.98 -16.02 18.09
CA VAL A 157 -7.13 -14.83 18.06
C VAL A 157 -5.70 -15.31 18.23
N SER A 158 -4.83 -14.92 17.30
CA SER A 158 -3.40 -15.22 17.38
C SER A 158 -2.76 -14.48 18.56
N ALA A 159 -1.57 -14.89 18.96
CA ALA A 159 -0.79 -14.17 19.98
C ALA A 159 -0.51 -12.70 19.58
N SER A 160 -0.59 -12.38 18.29
CA SER A 160 -0.39 -11.04 17.72
C SER A 160 -1.69 -10.22 17.65
N GLY A 161 -2.81 -10.73 18.16
CA GLY A 161 -4.12 -10.04 18.12
C GLY A 161 -4.87 -10.17 16.79
N ILE A 162 -4.38 -10.98 15.86
CA ILE A 162 -5.00 -11.16 14.53
C ILE A 162 -6.09 -12.22 14.64
N GLN A 163 -7.31 -11.93 14.17
CA GLN A 163 -8.35 -12.94 14.04
C GLN A 163 -7.96 -13.93 12.95
N VAL A 164 -7.92 -15.21 13.32
CA VAL A 164 -7.56 -16.31 12.42
C VAL A 164 -8.75 -17.23 12.29
N ASN A 165 -8.97 -17.77 11.08
CA ASN A 165 -9.97 -18.81 10.90
C ASN A 165 -9.58 -20.04 11.72
N TYR A 166 -10.45 -20.43 12.65
CA TYR A 166 -10.15 -21.52 13.58
C TYR A 166 -9.91 -22.85 12.88
N ALA A 167 -10.68 -23.14 11.83
CA ALA A 167 -10.54 -24.39 11.08
C ALA A 167 -9.20 -24.45 10.32
N GLU A 168 -8.72 -23.31 9.84
CA GLU A 168 -7.42 -23.20 9.17
C GLU A 168 -6.27 -23.37 10.16
N ALA A 169 -6.39 -22.78 11.36
CA ALA A 169 -5.39 -22.91 12.42
C ALA A 169 -5.24 -24.35 12.94
N LEU A 170 -6.32 -25.13 12.94
CA LEU A 170 -6.33 -26.53 13.38
C LEU A 170 -5.87 -27.52 12.30
N ARG A 171 -6.00 -27.17 11.02
CA ARG A 171 -5.76 -28.09 9.90
C ARG A 171 -4.33 -28.65 9.97
N GLY A 172 -4.21 -29.98 9.95
CA GLY A 172 -2.93 -30.70 9.93
C GLY A 172 -2.23 -30.84 11.28
N ARG A 173 -2.81 -30.34 12.38
CA ARG A 173 -2.30 -30.57 13.74
C ARG A 173 -2.93 -31.81 14.37
N VAL A 174 -2.21 -32.44 15.30
CA VAL A 174 -2.70 -33.58 16.09
C VAL A 174 -3.14 -33.09 17.47
N LEU A 175 -4.23 -33.64 18.00
CA LEU A 175 -4.69 -33.35 19.35
C LEU A 175 -3.70 -33.91 20.37
N ALA A 176 -3.30 -33.08 21.33
CA ALA A 176 -2.43 -33.47 22.43
C ALA A 176 -3.12 -34.37 23.46
#